data_AF-A0A2E3X399-F1
#
_entry.id   AF-A0A2E3X399-F1
#
_cell.length_a   1.000
_cell.length_b   1.000
_cell.length_c   1.000
_cell.angle_alpha   90.00
_cell.angle_beta   90.00
_cell.angle_gamma   90.00
#
_symmetry.space_group_name_H-M   'P 1'
#
loop_
_entity.id
_entity.type
_entity.pdbx_description
1 polymer ?
#
loop_
_entity_poly.entity_id
_entity_poly.type
_entity_poly.pdbx_seq_one_letter_code
_entity_poly.pdbx_strand_id
1 'polypeptide(L)'
;MGEMISDWRAHAEASELAKLVERLRPGELDLWLDSATPRLPETVRVNPCREDVSWTQEKLQQMGAIPIEWFTGSGGAYTMPWDKSKCPDKNIRKQVQILHATGRITQQEAASMMPVQALDVQPGMRVLDMCAAPGSKSTQIAENLCGEGLVVVSEPKPGRANHLVSNVQRAGHLNMVVVREDGRNFPRVAEPGFDRVLVDAPCTGSGTTRKNTDVWSKWKPLHGEQMSRLQMAILSRGALLLRPGGKMVYSTCSIDPQENENVVESILERFPWLSLVEIDSKSTFPGLKTRPGMTELTHPCIRVWNDENDGSGFFIAIFTQTEPDHLSARATRSHPRDEGKEPIPIEPKPLRSNDLKMPDQKDLDLLDEWGVDSEGLAMWRRGQHVHISNMEIFDWMWNAPRLTGKNQLYPGGHWQPVLVLQAGQPVWKVRNEHNRLVSAGLHGMAHRVGNHRIEIDGELAQSLLAGEEPGRSTLGSEFQQIRDGGVLLVHDGHFLPAWIAGRLSLMMNDSDKQMIRWKLNL
;
A
#
# COMPACT_ATOMS: atom_id res chain seq x y z
N MET A 1 21.74 7.18 33.83
CA MET A 1 21.38 7.42 32.41
C MET A 1 22.40 8.25 31.64
N GLY A 2 23.24 9.08 32.30
CA GLY A 2 24.28 9.88 31.62
C GLY A 2 25.45 9.08 31.02
N GLU A 3 25.94 8.03 31.69
CA GLU A 3 27.11 7.26 31.21
C GLU A 3 26.83 6.35 30.00
N MET A 4 25.59 5.86 29.81
CA MET A 4 25.23 5.07 28.61
C MET A 4 25.00 5.96 27.36
N ILE A 5 24.64 7.23 27.55
CA ILE A 5 24.39 8.17 26.43
C ILE A 5 25.72 8.69 25.85
N SER A 6 26.75 8.87 26.69
CA SER A 6 28.08 9.29 26.23
C SER A 6 28.78 8.22 25.38
N ASP A 7 28.60 6.94 25.69
CA ASP A 7 29.23 5.83 24.96
C ASP A 7 28.60 5.64 23.55
N TRP A 8 27.29 5.81 23.44
CA TRP A 8 26.58 5.70 22.15
C TRP A 8 26.90 6.86 21.20
N ARG A 9 26.92 8.11 21.69
CA ARG A 9 27.25 9.27 20.83
C ARG A 9 28.69 9.16 20.30
N ALA A 10 29.64 8.80 21.16
CA ALA A 10 31.03 8.57 20.75
C ALA A 10 31.14 7.45 19.70
N HIS A 11 30.38 6.36 19.84
CA HIS A 11 30.31 5.31 18.83
C HIS A 11 29.77 5.81 17.49
N ALA A 12 28.69 6.60 17.52
CA ALA A 12 28.09 7.20 16.32
C ALA A 12 29.05 8.17 15.62
N GLU A 13 29.73 9.03 16.38
CA GLU A 13 30.73 9.98 15.90
C GLU A 13 31.94 9.28 15.25
N ALA A 14 32.39 8.16 15.80
CA ALA A 14 33.48 7.36 15.24
C ALA A 14 33.10 6.57 13.97
N SER A 15 31.82 6.57 13.56
CA SER A 15 31.34 5.77 12.45
C SER A 15 31.77 6.30 11.07
N GLU A 16 31.80 5.41 10.07
CA GLU A 16 32.00 5.81 8.67
C GLU A 16 30.85 6.69 8.16
N LEU A 17 29.65 6.53 8.72
CA LEU A 17 28.50 7.36 8.37
C LEU A 17 28.68 8.80 8.86
N ALA A 18 29.21 9.01 10.06
CA ALA A 18 29.54 10.36 10.56
C ALA A 18 30.58 11.05 9.67
N LYS A 19 31.61 10.33 9.21
CA LYS A 19 32.57 10.86 8.23
C LYS A 19 31.93 11.20 6.88
N LEU A 20 30.92 10.45 6.45
CA LEU A 20 30.14 10.82 5.27
C LEU A 20 29.39 12.14 5.53
N VAL A 21 28.66 12.25 6.64
CA VAL A 21 27.90 13.46 6.96
C VAL A 21 28.80 14.69 7.07
N GLU A 22 29.95 14.61 7.73
CA GLU A 22 30.90 15.72 7.83
C GLU A 22 31.40 16.18 6.44
N ARG A 23 31.59 15.25 5.50
CA ARG A 23 31.94 15.61 4.12
C ARG A 23 30.78 16.27 3.37
N LEU A 24 29.55 15.82 3.60
CA LEU A 24 28.35 16.34 2.93
C LEU A 24 27.87 17.67 3.51
N ARG A 25 28.07 17.88 4.81
CA ARG A 25 27.64 19.07 5.57
C ARG A 25 28.74 19.48 6.57
N PRO A 26 29.88 20.02 6.08
CA PRO A 26 31.01 20.39 6.94
C PRO A 26 30.60 21.36 8.04
N GLY A 27 31.00 21.07 9.29
CA GLY A 27 30.67 21.88 10.46
C GLY A 27 29.24 21.71 11.01
N GLU A 28 28.42 20.81 10.44
CA GLU A 28 27.06 20.52 10.91
C GLU A 28 26.93 19.11 11.55
N LEU A 29 28.03 18.37 11.71
CA LEU A 29 28.00 16.98 12.22
C LEU A 29 27.40 16.88 13.62
N ASP A 30 27.77 17.75 14.55
CA ASP A 30 27.28 17.69 15.93
C ASP A 30 25.75 17.85 16.01
N LEU A 31 25.22 18.81 15.26
CA LEU A 31 23.78 19.05 15.11
C LEU A 31 23.07 17.82 14.56
N TRP A 32 23.65 17.21 13.53
CA TRP A 32 23.10 15.99 12.96
C TRP A 32 23.12 14.82 13.97
N LEU A 33 24.24 14.57 14.65
CA LEU A 33 24.37 13.50 15.66
C LEU A 33 23.36 13.65 16.81
N ASP A 34 23.12 14.88 17.28
CA ASP A 34 22.12 15.16 18.33
C ASP A 34 20.70 14.75 17.92
N SER A 35 20.36 14.91 16.64
CA SER A 35 19.05 14.51 16.10
C SER A 35 18.97 13.06 15.64
N ALA A 36 20.10 12.47 15.23
CA ALA A 36 20.15 11.19 14.52
C ALA A 36 20.14 9.99 15.48
N THR A 37 20.28 10.23 16.78
CA THR A 37 20.40 9.20 17.83
C THR A 37 19.13 8.96 18.65
N PRO A 38 18.28 9.97 18.96
CA PRO A 38 17.04 9.73 19.70
C PRO A 38 16.03 8.89 18.91
N ARG A 39 15.10 8.22 19.59
CA ARG A 39 14.03 7.49 18.91
C ARG A 39 13.07 8.44 18.22
N LEU A 40 12.42 7.97 17.16
CA LEU A 40 11.36 8.71 16.48
C LEU A 40 10.01 8.56 17.21
N PRO A 41 9.17 9.60 17.19
CA PRO A 41 7.80 9.48 17.63
C PRO A 41 7.02 8.46 16.77
N GLU A 42 6.00 7.87 17.37
CA GLU A 42 5.07 7.03 16.62
C GLU A 42 4.20 7.91 15.71
N THR A 43 4.03 7.50 14.46
CA THR A 43 3.27 8.24 13.46
C THR A 43 2.27 7.33 12.78
N VAL A 44 1.10 7.88 12.47
CA VAL A 44 -0.02 7.17 11.86
C VAL A 44 -0.62 8.00 10.75
N ARG A 45 -1.12 7.34 9.72
CA ARG A 45 -1.86 7.95 8.61
C ARG A 45 -3.28 7.42 8.62
N VAL A 46 -4.28 8.29 8.50
CA VAL A 46 -5.69 7.89 8.49
C VAL A 46 -6.07 7.45 7.08
N ASN A 47 -6.90 6.41 6.96
CA ASN A 47 -7.49 6.00 5.69
C ASN A 47 -8.72 6.87 5.38
N PRO A 48 -8.67 7.75 4.35
CA PRO A 48 -9.76 8.66 4.03
C PRO A 48 -10.97 7.98 3.40
N CYS A 49 -10.83 6.77 2.85
CA CYS A 49 -11.92 6.06 2.19
C CYS A 49 -12.90 5.42 3.18
N ARG A 50 -12.65 5.54 4.49
CA ARG A 50 -13.50 5.03 5.55
C ARG A 50 -14.63 6.01 5.84
N GLU A 51 -15.87 5.53 5.90
CA GLU A 51 -17.03 6.36 6.28
C GLU A 51 -16.89 7.00 7.66
N ASP A 52 -16.13 6.36 8.56
CA ASP A 52 -15.87 6.82 9.92
C ASP A 52 -14.52 7.54 10.07
N VAL A 53 -14.06 8.21 9.00
CA VAL A 53 -12.83 8.99 8.99
C VAL A 53 -12.84 10.10 10.06
N SER A 54 -13.92 10.89 10.16
CA SER A 54 -14.01 11.98 11.14
C SER A 54 -13.94 11.48 12.58
N TRP A 55 -14.69 10.40 12.88
CA TRP A 55 -14.63 9.73 14.19
C TRP A 55 -13.21 9.23 14.49
N THR A 56 -12.51 8.67 13.49
CA THR A 56 -11.13 8.19 13.65
C THR A 56 -10.17 9.35 13.98
N GLN A 57 -10.31 10.48 13.29
CA GLN A 57 -9.50 11.68 13.54
C GLN A 57 -9.74 12.23 14.94
N GLU A 58 -10.99 12.36 15.36
CA GLU A 58 -11.37 12.79 16.72
C GLU A 58 -10.78 11.86 17.78
N LYS A 59 -10.82 10.54 17.56
CA LYS A 59 -10.20 9.57 18.48
C LYS A 59 -8.70 9.74 18.59
N LEU A 60 -7.99 9.98 17.48
CA LEU A 60 -6.56 10.26 17.53
C LEU A 60 -6.26 11.55 18.30
N GLN A 61 -7.04 12.60 18.10
CA GLN A 61 -6.88 13.87 18.84
C GLN A 61 -7.17 13.69 20.34
N GLN A 62 -8.19 12.91 20.71
CA GLN A 62 -8.47 12.54 22.11
C GLN A 62 -7.32 11.77 22.77
N MET A 63 -6.52 11.02 21.98
CA MET A 63 -5.29 10.38 22.44
C MET A 63 -4.09 11.32 22.52
N GLY A 64 -4.27 12.61 22.21
CA GLY A 64 -3.21 13.63 22.19
C GLY A 64 -2.37 13.63 20.91
N ALA A 65 -2.83 12.99 19.83
CA ALA A 65 -2.11 12.99 18.56
C ALA A 65 -2.17 14.38 17.90
N ILE A 66 -1.05 14.83 17.35
CA ILE A 66 -0.90 16.14 16.72
C ILE A 66 -0.82 15.95 15.19
N PRO A 67 -1.57 16.71 14.38
CA PRO A 67 -1.48 16.65 12.93
C PRO A 67 -0.05 16.92 12.42
N ILE A 68 0.37 16.19 11.39
CA ILE A 68 1.60 16.45 10.65
C ILE A 68 1.29 17.51 9.58
N GLU A 69 1.66 18.76 9.84
CA GLU A 69 1.22 19.92 9.04
C GLU A 69 1.60 19.85 7.56
N TRP A 70 2.76 19.27 7.24
CA TRP A 70 3.23 19.17 5.85
C TRP A 70 2.52 18.08 5.04
N PHE A 71 1.78 17.17 5.69
CA PHE A 71 1.07 16.10 5.00
C PHE A 71 -0.27 16.62 4.46
N THR A 72 -0.42 16.64 3.13
CA THR A 72 -1.57 17.21 2.43
C THR A 72 -2.60 16.17 1.99
N GLY A 73 -2.36 14.89 2.25
CA GLY A 73 -3.28 13.82 1.87
C GLY A 73 -4.60 13.84 2.64
N SER A 74 -5.68 13.43 1.97
CA SER A 74 -7.00 13.28 2.57
C SER A 74 -6.95 12.39 3.82
N GLY A 75 -7.71 12.73 4.86
CA GLY A 75 -7.72 12.02 6.16
C GLY A 75 -6.61 12.45 7.12
N GLY A 76 -5.51 13.00 6.61
CA GLY A 76 -4.41 13.51 7.42
C GLY A 76 -3.48 12.43 8.00
N ALA A 77 -2.34 12.90 8.52
CA ALA A 77 -1.37 12.09 9.25
C ALA A 77 -1.09 12.75 10.60
N TYR A 78 -0.75 11.93 11.61
CA TYR A 78 -0.67 12.36 13.00
C TYR A 78 0.58 11.78 13.67
N THR A 79 1.22 12.61 14.49
CA THR A 79 2.29 12.24 15.41
C THR A 79 1.67 11.96 16.77
N MET A 80 1.91 10.77 17.31
CA MET A 80 1.45 10.40 18.66
C MET A 80 2.34 11.05 19.72
N PRO A 81 1.84 11.33 20.93
CA PRO A 81 2.60 11.99 22.01
C PRO A 81 3.61 11.04 22.70
N TRP A 82 4.13 10.04 22.00
CA TRP A 82 5.09 9.06 22.51
C TRP A 82 6.02 8.52 21.41
N ASP A 83 7.18 8.02 21.81
CA ASP A 83 8.10 7.30 20.93
C ASP A 83 7.49 6.00 20.41
N LYS A 84 7.90 5.60 19.21
CA LYS A 84 7.53 4.31 18.63
C LYS A 84 7.69 3.15 19.63
N SER A 85 6.61 2.39 19.81
CA SER A 85 6.51 1.24 20.72
C SER A 85 6.61 1.56 22.23
N LYS A 86 6.56 2.84 22.61
CA LYS A 86 6.59 3.29 24.02
C LYS A 86 5.33 4.03 24.46
N CYS A 87 4.17 3.70 23.86
CA CYS A 87 2.89 4.20 24.37
C CYS A 87 2.77 3.90 25.89
N PRO A 88 2.65 4.93 26.75
CA PRO A 88 2.70 4.76 28.21
C PRO A 88 1.44 4.07 28.75
N ASP A 89 0.31 4.26 28.08
CA ASP A 89 -0.98 3.70 28.46
C ASP A 89 -1.29 2.43 27.64
N LYS A 90 -1.52 1.31 28.33
CA LYS A 90 -1.83 0.01 27.70
C LYS A 90 -3.16 0.00 26.96
N ASN A 91 -4.16 0.74 27.44
CA ASN A 91 -5.47 0.86 26.82
C ASN A 91 -5.38 1.68 25.53
N ILE A 92 -4.69 2.82 25.55
CA ILE A 92 -4.47 3.64 24.34
C ILE A 92 -3.68 2.83 23.31
N ARG A 93 -2.62 2.13 23.74
CA ARG A 93 -1.87 1.21 22.86
C ARG A 93 -2.79 0.19 22.18
N LYS A 94 -3.69 -0.43 22.93
CA LYS A 94 -4.66 -1.39 22.41
C LYS A 94 -5.62 -0.73 21.42
N GLN A 95 -6.11 0.49 21.71
CA GLN A 95 -6.97 1.23 20.79
C GLN A 95 -6.28 1.53 19.46
N VAL A 96 -5.03 2.00 19.48
CA VAL A 96 -4.22 2.22 18.26
C VAL A 96 -4.03 0.92 17.48
N GLN A 97 -3.77 -0.20 18.18
CA GLN A 97 -3.67 -1.52 17.55
C GLN A 97 -4.98 -1.94 16.88
N ILE A 98 -6.14 -1.68 17.49
CA ILE A 98 -7.45 -2.00 16.92
C ILE A 98 -7.74 -1.09 15.71
N LEU A 99 -7.48 0.21 15.80
CA LEU A 99 -7.62 1.14 14.67
C LEU A 99 -6.78 0.66 13.48
N HIS A 100 -5.55 0.22 13.73
CA HIS A 100 -4.68 -0.34 12.70
C HIS A 100 -5.21 -1.67 12.16
N ALA A 101 -5.57 -2.61 13.06
CA ALA A 101 -6.07 -3.95 12.73
C ALA A 101 -7.34 -3.93 11.88
N THR A 102 -8.13 -2.87 11.99
CA THR A 102 -9.40 -2.69 11.27
C THR A 102 -9.29 -1.74 10.07
N GLY A 103 -8.07 -1.36 9.67
CA GLY A 103 -7.83 -0.62 8.41
C GLY A 103 -8.14 0.89 8.45
N ARG A 104 -8.42 1.45 9.63
CA ARG A 104 -8.71 2.88 9.80
C ARG A 104 -7.46 3.75 9.79
N ILE A 105 -6.36 3.18 10.28
CA ILE A 105 -5.05 3.84 10.26
C ILE A 105 -3.99 2.90 9.71
N THR A 106 -2.98 3.48 9.07
CA THR A 106 -1.72 2.81 8.72
C THR A 106 -0.62 3.38 9.61
N GLN A 107 0.10 2.51 10.33
CA GLN A 107 1.30 2.93 11.05
C GLN A 107 2.44 3.09 10.04
N GLN A 108 2.84 4.32 9.78
CA GLN A 108 3.81 4.67 8.75
C GLN A 108 4.63 5.85 9.25
N GLU A 109 5.92 5.83 8.98
CA GLU A 109 6.76 6.99 9.26
C GLU A 109 6.31 8.21 8.46
N ALA A 110 6.32 9.37 9.10
CA ALA A 110 6.17 10.68 8.45
C ALA A 110 6.94 10.75 7.11
N ALA A 111 8.27 10.69 7.11
CA ALA A 111 9.08 10.77 5.89
C ALA A 111 8.69 9.75 4.78
N SER A 112 8.21 8.57 5.16
CA SER A 112 7.80 7.52 4.21
C SER A 112 6.48 7.84 3.48
N MET A 113 5.75 8.90 3.88
CA MET A 113 4.52 9.35 3.23
C MET A 113 4.78 10.28 2.04
N MET A 114 5.96 10.93 2.01
CA MET A 114 6.32 11.94 1.00
C MET A 114 6.36 11.42 -0.44
N PRO A 115 6.89 10.22 -0.75
CA PRO A 115 6.99 9.74 -2.13
C PRO A 115 5.65 9.64 -2.85
N VAL A 116 4.59 9.26 -2.13
CA VAL A 116 3.26 9.12 -2.73
C VAL A 116 2.60 10.48 -2.95
N GLN A 117 2.84 11.47 -2.08
CA GLN A 117 2.44 12.87 -2.34
C GLN A 117 3.16 13.43 -3.57
N ALA A 118 4.48 13.22 -3.67
CA ALA A 118 5.27 13.62 -4.84
C ALA A 118 4.84 12.90 -6.14
N LEU A 119 4.33 11.68 -6.02
CA LEU A 119 3.84 10.89 -7.16
C LEU A 119 2.57 11.48 -7.77
N ASP A 120 1.81 12.27 -7.00
CA ASP A 120 0.62 12.98 -7.48
C ASP A 120 -0.36 12.01 -8.17
N VAL A 121 -0.82 11.04 -7.36
CA VAL A 121 -1.79 10.01 -7.75
C VAL A 121 -3.19 10.61 -7.76
N GLN A 122 -3.92 10.39 -8.85
CA GLN A 122 -5.29 10.86 -9.03
C GLN A 122 -6.24 9.68 -9.33
N PRO A 123 -7.54 9.78 -8.99
CA PRO A 123 -8.55 8.80 -9.37
C PRO A 123 -8.50 8.43 -10.86
N GLY A 124 -8.72 7.15 -11.18
CA GLY A 124 -8.70 6.63 -12.55
C GLY A 124 -7.32 6.23 -13.08
N MET A 125 -6.23 6.55 -12.36
CA MET A 125 -4.86 6.20 -12.78
C MET A 125 -4.52 4.72 -12.54
N ARG A 126 -3.62 4.21 -13.39
CA ARG A 126 -2.94 2.91 -13.23
C ARG A 126 -1.58 3.14 -12.62
N VAL A 127 -1.38 2.64 -11.41
CA VAL A 127 -0.19 2.88 -10.60
C VAL A 127 0.56 1.56 -10.36
N LEU A 128 1.90 1.60 -10.48
CA LEU A 128 2.77 0.49 -10.11
C LEU A 128 3.60 0.85 -8.88
N ASP A 129 3.52 0.05 -7.82
CA ASP A 129 4.48 0.04 -6.72
C ASP A 129 5.43 -1.14 -6.89
N MET A 130 6.68 -0.84 -7.30
CA MET A 130 7.66 -1.87 -7.69
C MET A 130 8.28 -2.61 -6.50
N CYS A 131 8.23 -2.04 -5.30
CA CYS A 131 8.93 -2.52 -4.10
C CYS A 131 8.01 -2.42 -2.88
N ALA A 132 6.84 -3.05 -2.97
CA ALA A 132 5.69 -2.66 -2.18
C ALA A 132 5.74 -3.07 -0.69
N ALA A 133 6.36 -4.21 -0.33
CA ALA A 133 6.21 -4.72 1.03
C ALA A 133 6.92 -3.83 2.08
N PRO A 134 6.27 -3.51 3.22
CA PRO A 134 5.07 -4.17 3.73
C PRO A 134 3.74 -3.61 3.20
N GLY A 135 3.70 -2.49 2.47
CA GLY A 135 2.50 -2.01 1.78
C GLY A 135 1.99 -0.63 2.21
N SER A 136 2.69 0.10 3.08
CA SER A 136 2.18 1.38 3.61
C SER A 136 2.05 2.47 2.53
N LYS A 137 3.00 2.51 1.58
CA LYS A 137 2.94 3.40 0.41
C LYS A 137 1.89 2.92 -0.59
N SER A 138 1.77 1.61 -0.76
CA SER A 138 0.77 1.02 -1.65
C SER A 138 -0.67 1.28 -1.20
N THR A 139 -0.95 1.22 0.10
CA THR A 139 -2.26 1.60 0.63
C THR A 139 -2.49 3.10 0.50
N GLN A 140 -1.46 3.93 0.70
CA GLN A 140 -1.56 5.38 0.46
C GLN A 140 -1.89 5.71 -1.01
N ILE A 141 -1.34 4.95 -1.96
CA ILE A 141 -1.70 5.06 -3.38
C ILE A 141 -3.18 4.68 -3.57
N ALA A 142 -3.62 3.55 -3.01
CA ALA A 142 -5.01 3.10 -3.15
C ALA A 142 -6.03 4.08 -2.56
N GLU A 143 -5.68 4.73 -1.46
CA GLU A 143 -6.48 5.79 -0.84
C GLU A 143 -6.61 7.02 -1.74
N ASN A 144 -5.52 7.46 -2.36
CA ASN A 144 -5.55 8.59 -3.31
C ASN A 144 -6.35 8.26 -4.58
N LEU A 145 -6.39 6.98 -4.97
CA LEU A 145 -7.21 6.51 -6.10
C LEU A 145 -8.71 6.50 -5.79
N CYS A 146 -9.11 6.49 -4.51
CA CYS A 146 -10.51 6.52 -4.08
C CYS A 146 -11.41 5.46 -4.74
N GLY A 147 -10.86 4.28 -5.05
CA GLY A 147 -11.58 3.17 -5.69
C GLY A 147 -11.60 3.20 -7.22
N GLU A 148 -11.17 4.29 -7.86
CA GLU A 148 -11.10 4.43 -9.32
C GLU A 148 -9.69 4.13 -9.84
N GLY A 149 -9.56 3.52 -11.03
CA GLY A 149 -8.26 3.09 -11.54
C GLY A 149 -7.73 1.85 -10.80
N LEU A 150 -6.42 1.65 -10.72
CA LEU A 150 -5.85 0.51 -9.97
C LEU A 150 -4.41 0.73 -9.52
N VAL A 151 -4.01 -0.01 -8.49
CA VAL A 151 -2.61 -0.13 -8.09
C VAL A 151 -2.14 -1.58 -8.14
N VAL A 152 -1.07 -1.82 -8.90
CA VAL A 152 -0.34 -3.09 -8.92
C VAL A 152 0.81 -3.00 -7.91
N VAL A 153 0.84 -3.93 -6.96
CA VAL A 153 1.81 -3.92 -5.85
C VAL A 153 2.70 -5.16 -5.93
N SER A 154 4.01 -4.94 -6.12
CA SER A 154 4.96 -6.01 -6.41
C SER A 154 5.88 -6.29 -5.23
N GLU A 155 6.02 -7.56 -4.86
CA GLU A 155 7.03 -8.03 -3.91
C GLU A 155 7.57 -9.40 -4.34
N PRO A 156 8.87 -9.54 -4.63
CA PRO A 156 9.43 -10.82 -5.10
C PRO A 156 9.54 -11.87 -4.00
N LYS A 157 9.76 -11.48 -2.73
CA LYS A 157 10.03 -12.44 -1.65
C LYS A 157 8.71 -13.00 -1.09
N PRO A 158 8.46 -14.32 -1.15
CA PRO A 158 7.19 -14.93 -0.73
C PRO A 158 6.75 -14.56 0.70
N GLY A 159 7.67 -14.54 1.66
CA GLY A 159 7.35 -14.19 3.05
C GLY A 159 6.86 -12.75 3.20
N ARG A 160 7.53 -11.79 2.52
CA ARG A 160 7.11 -10.38 2.51
C ARG A 160 5.81 -10.18 1.71
N ALA A 161 5.61 -10.93 0.63
CA ALA A 161 4.39 -10.89 -0.15
C ALA A 161 3.15 -11.33 0.67
N ASN A 162 3.29 -12.31 1.57
CA ASN A 162 2.20 -12.71 2.47
C ASN A 162 1.81 -11.58 3.45
N HIS A 163 2.80 -10.85 3.99
CA HIS A 163 2.54 -9.68 4.82
C HIS A 163 1.88 -8.56 4.02
N LEU A 164 2.32 -8.34 2.78
CA LEU A 164 1.70 -7.38 1.86
C LEU A 164 0.23 -7.72 1.59
N VAL A 165 -0.09 -8.98 1.27
CA VAL A 165 -1.50 -9.44 1.11
C VAL A 165 -2.32 -9.14 2.35
N SER A 166 -1.79 -9.42 3.55
CA SER A 166 -2.50 -9.17 4.80
C SER A 166 -2.75 -7.67 5.04
N ASN A 167 -1.81 -6.81 4.64
CA ASN A 167 -1.95 -5.35 4.75
C ASN A 167 -2.93 -4.78 3.73
N VAL A 168 -2.92 -5.28 2.49
CA VAL A 168 -3.90 -4.93 1.45
C VAL A 168 -5.30 -5.36 1.85
N GLN A 169 -5.46 -6.55 2.42
CA GLN A 169 -6.76 -7.02 2.91
C GLN A 169 -7.32 -6.13 4.02
N ARG A 170 -6.44 -5.69 4.90
CA ARG A 170 -6.80 -4.81 6.02
C ARG A 170 -7.21 -3.41 5.57
N ALA A 171 -6.55 -2.86 4.55
CA ALA A 171 -6.91 -1.55 4.01
C ALA A 171 -8.27 -1.56 3.30
N GLY A 172 -8.66 -2.70 2.71
CA GLY A 172 -10.02 -2.95 2.25
C GLY A 172 -10.37 -2.35 0.87
N HIS A 173 -9.39 -1.85 0.11
CA HIS A 173 -9.62 -1.29 -1.23
C HIS A 173 -9.82 -2.40 -2.28
N LEU A 174 -10.79 -2.21 -3.19
CA LEU A 174 -11.14 -3.16 -4.26
C LEU A 174 -10.24 -3.04 -5.51
N ASN A 175 -9.50 -1.93 -5.65
CA ASN A 175 -8.70 -1.59 -6.82
C ASN A 175 -7.19 -1.93 -6.65
N MET A 176 -6.84 -2.88 -5.79
CA MET A 176 -5.45 -3.30 -5.56
C MET A 176 -5.20 -4.71 -6.12
N VAL A 177 -4.03 -4.91 -6.76
CA VAL A 177 -3.57 -6.22 -7.26
C VAL A 177 -2.20 -6.54 -6.68
N VAL A 178 -2.11 -7.61 -5.90
CA VAL A 178 -0.84 -8.09 -5.32
C VAL A 178 -0.18 -9.09 -6.25
N VAL A 179 1.06 -8.81 -6.64
CA VAL A 179 1.84 -9.66 -7.55
C VAL A 179 3.19 -10.04 -6.96
N ARG A 180 3.74 -11.17 -7.40
CA ARG A 180 5.05 -11.65 -6.94
C ARG A 180 6.06 -11.62 -8.08
N GLU A 181 6.60 -10.43 -8.34
CA GLU A 181 7.55 -10.18 -9.41
C GLU A 181 8.83 -9.51 -8.90
N ASP A 182 9.95 -9.79 -9.56
CA ASP A 182 11.21 -9.08 -9.36
C ASP A 182 11.16 -7.75 -10.10
N GLY A 183 11.25 -6.63 -9.39
CA GLY A 183 11.19 -5.28 -9.97
C GLY A 183 12.20 -5.04 -11.09
N ARG A 184 13.36 -5.73 -11.09
CA ARG A 184 14.36 -5.64 -12.18
C ARG A 184 13.83 -6.18 -13.52
N ASN A 185 12.93 -7.15 -13.44
CA ASN A 185 12.43 -7.93 -14.56
C ASN A 185 10.90 -7.97 -14.59
N PHE A 186 10.23 -6.98 -13.98
CA PHE A 186 8.77 -6.94 -13.89
C PHE A 186 8.17 -7.15 -15.29
N PRO A 187 7.17 -8.02 -15.52
CA PRO A 187 6.77 -8.36 -16.88
C PRO A 187 6.20 -7.20 -17.70
N ARG A 188 6.09 -7.37 -19.03
CA ARG A 188 5.39 -6.39 -19.87
C ARG A 188 3.88 -6.43 -19.56
N VAL A 189 3.23 -5.28 -19.64
CA VAL A 189 1.80 -5.08 -19.35
C VAL A 189 1.04 -4.64 -20.60
N ALA A 190 -0.28 -4.53 -20.50
CA ALA A 190 -1.11 -4.06 -21.60
C ALA A 190 -0.92 -2.55 -21.82
N GLU A 191 -1.25 -2.08 -23.02
CA GLU A 191 -1.19 -0.65 -23.35
C GLU A 191 -2.18 0.18 -22.50
N PRO A 192 -1.90 1.49 -22.30
CA PRO A 192 -0.65 2.19 -22.57
C PRO A 192 0.48 1.96 -21.54
N GLY A 193 0.37 1.02 -20.60
CA GLY A 193 1.29 0.93 -19.46
C GLY A 193 0.76 1.70 -18.25
N PHE A 194 1.66 2.21 -17.40
CA PHE A 194 1.29 2.88 -16.14
C PHE A 194 1.33 4.40 -16.25
N ASP A 195 0.34 5.06 -15.65
CA ASP A 195 0.30 6.52 -15.44
C ASP A 195 1.32 6.98 -14.41
N ARG A 196 1.55 6.13 -13.40
CA ARG A 196 2.39 6.39 -12.25
C ARG A 196 3.23 5.16 -11.89
N VAL A 197 4.51 5.37 -11.59
CA VAL A 197 5.39 4.32 -11.10
C VAL A 197 6.10 4.80 -9.84
N LEU A 198 5.98 4.04 -8.76
CA LEU A 198 6.73 4.23 -7.53
C LEU A 198 7.89 3.23 -7.46
N VAL A 199 9.09 3.75 -7.29
CA VAL A 199 10.32 3.03 -7.04
C VAL A 199 10.88 3.45 -5.69
N ASP A 200 10.25 2.97 -4.62
CA ASP A 200 10.81 3.06 -3.26
C ASP A 200 11.89 1.99 -3.11
N ALA A 201 13.11 2.33 -3.52
CA ALA A 201 14.12 1.34 -3.81
C ALA A 201 14.74 0.75 -2.54
N PRO A 202 15.08 -0.56 -2.53
CA PRO A 202 15.96 -1.11 -1.51
C PRO A 202 17.24 -0.27 -1.45
N CYS A 203 17.60 0.18 -0.26
CA CYS A 203 18.74 1.05 -0.03
C CYS A 203 19.54 0.61 1.20
N THR A 204 20.68 1.26 1.46
CA THR A 204 21.48 1.01 2.68
C THR A 204 20.77 1.48 3.95
N GLY A 205 19.75 2.34 3.83
CA GLY A 205 19.01 2.90 4.95
C GLY A 205 19.82 3.89 5.79
N SER A 206 20.85 4.52 5.20
CA SER A 206 21.78 5.42 5.91
C SER A 206 21.10 6.62 6.59
N GLY A 207 19.89 7.01 6.15
CA GLY A 207 19.07 8.05 6.79
C GLY A 207 18.19 7.55 7.94
N THR A 208 18.14 6.24 8.19
CA THR A 208 17.22 5.60 9.17
C THR A 208 17.86 5.33 10.53
N THR A 209 18.92 6.05 10.88
CA THR A 209 19.75 5.87 12.08
C THR A 209 18.97 5.74 13.40
N ARG A 210 17.82 6.43 13.51
CA ARG A 210 16.92 6.44 14.66
C ARG A 210 16.02 5.19 14.77
N LYS A 211 15.91 4.41 13.69
CA LYS A 211 15.09 3.20 13.58
C LYS A 211 15.91 1.94 13.44
N ASN A 212 16.98 2.03 12.66
CA ASN A 212 17.89 0.96 12.36
C ASN A 212 19.26 1.31 12.94
N THR A 213 19.44 1.04 14.23
CA THR A 213 20.68 1.36 14.97
C THR A 213 21.89 0.61 14.41
N ASP A 214 21.67 -0.50 13.71
CA ASP A 214 22.75 -1.27 13.08
C ASP A 214 23.48 -0.48 11.98
N VAL A 215 22.84 0.53 11.38
CA VAL A 215 23.43 1.35 10.32
C VAL A 215 24.74 2.00 10.78
N TRP A 216 24.83 2.43 12.04
CA TRP A 216 26.03 3.09 12.59
C TRP A 216 27.28 2.22 12.50
N SER A 217 27.16 0.91 12.76
CA SER A 217 28.29 -0.02 12.71
C SER A 217 28.48 -0.66 11.34
N LYS A 218 27.37 -0.94 10.63
CA LYS A 218 27.38 -1.72 9.38
C LYS A 218 27.53 -0.87 8.13
N TRP A 219 27.14 0.40 8.12
CA TRP A 219 27.26 1.19 6.90
C TRP A 219 28.74 1.40 6.54
N LYS A 220 29.07 1.19 5.27
CA LYS A 220 30.40 1.37 4.68
C LYS A 220 30.24 1.95 3.28
N PRO A 221 31.17 2.77 2.79
CA PRO A 221 31.06 3.41 1.46
C PRO A 221 30.79 2.43 0.30
N LEU A 222 31.36 1.22 0.33
CA LEU A 222 31.16 0.21 -0.71
C LEU A 222 29.71 -0.30 -0.81
N HIS A 223 28.92 -0.20 0.27
CA HIS A 223 27.54 -0.67 0.26
C HIS A 223 26.65 0.17 -0.65
N GLY A 224 26.90 1.48 -0.76
CA GLY A 224 26.19 2.37 -1.67
C GLY A 224 26.38 1.96 -3.12
N GLU A 225 27.61 1.63 -3.54
CA GLU A 225 27.91 1.22 -4.90
C GLU A 225 27.15 -0.07 -5.30
N GLN A 226 27.18 -1.09 -4.43
CA GLN A 226 26.47 -2.35 -4.71
C GLN A 226 24.96 -2.13 -4.84
N MET A 227 24.39 -1.28 -3.98
CA MET A 227 22.97 -1.00 -3.97
C MET A 227 22.53 -0.17 -5.16
N SER A 228 23.34 0.80 -5.59
CA SER A 228 23.09 1.64 -6.78
C SER A 228 22.86 0.80 -8.04
N ARG A 229 23.58 -0.33 -8.22
CA ARG A 229 23.39 -1.22 -9.37
C ARG A 229 22.01 -1.89 -9.36
N LEU A 230 21.55 -2.33 -8.19
CA LEU A 230 20.21 -2.90 -8.02
C LEU A 230 19.14 -1.82 -8.25
N GLN A 231 19.32 -0.64 -7.67
CA GLN A 231 18.42 0.51 -7.81
C GLN A 231 18.28 0.92 -9.28
N MET A 232 19.41 1.03 -9.99
CA MET A 232 19.44 1.30 -11.43
C MET A 232 18.67 0.27 -12.25
N ALA A 233 18.80 -1.02 -11.94
CA ALA A 233 18.07 -2.07 -12.65
C ALA A 233 16.54 -1.97 -12.44
N ILE A 234 16.09 -1.72 -11.20
CA ILE A 234 14.67 -1.55 -10.88
C ILE A 234 14.12 -0.27 -11.51
N LEU A 235 14.81 0.87 -11.30
CA LEU A 235 14.42 2.16 -11.85
C LEU A 235 14.36 2.14 -13.38
N SER A 236 15.33 1.44 -14.01
CA SER A 236 15.33 1.28 -15.46
C SER A 236 14.09 0.53 -15.95
N ARG A 237 13.66 -0.49 -15.19
CA ARG A 237 12.46 -1.23 -15.56
C ARG A 237 11.19 -0.41 -15.35
N GLY A 238 11.13 0.38 -14.27
CA GLY A 238 10.05 1.34 -14.03
C GLY A 238 9.89 2.34 -15.17
N ALA A 239 10.99 2.95 -15.62
CA ALA A 239 10.98 3.92 -16.72
C ALA A 239 10.41 3.32 -18.02
N LEU A 240 10.73 2.07 -18.33
CA LEU A 240 10.21 1.39 -19.53
C LEU A 240 8.72 1.07 -19.46
N LEU A 241 8.16 0.95 -18.25
CA LEU A 241 6.75 0.64 -17.98
C LEU A 241 5.87 1.90 -17.84
N LEU A 242 6.50 3.06 -17.65
CA LEU A 242 5.84 4.36 -17.61
C LEU A 242 5.37 4.75 -19.01
N ARG A 243 4.15 5.27 -19.11
CA ARG A 243 3.63 5.83 -20.37
C ARG A 243 4.09 7.28 -20.60
N PRO A 244 4.11 7.77 -21.85
CA PRO A 244 4.45 9.17 -22.13
C PRO A 244 3.57 10.14 -21.35
N GLY A 245 4.17 11.17 -20.76
CA GLY A 245 3.53 12.11 -19.85
C GLY A 245 3.21 11.57 -18.44
N GLY A 246 3.48 10.29 -18.17
CA GLY A 246 3.39 9.71 -16.83
C GLY A 246 4.44 10.29 -15.88
N LYS A 247 4.26 10.05 -14.57
CA LYS A 247 5.26 10.39 -13.54
C LYS A 247 5.82 9.14 -12.86
N MET A 248 7.13 9.12 -12.63
CA MET A 248 7.80 8.09 -11.85
C MET A 248 8.53 8.73 -10.68
N VAL A 249 8.30 8.23 -9.47
CA VAL A 249 9.03 8.65 -8.28
C VAL A 249 10.06 7.59 -7.92
N TYR A 250 11.32 8.01 -7.83
CA TYR A 250 12.39 7.26 -7.19
C TYR A 250 12.58 7.79 -5.78
N SER A 251 12.65 6.90 -4.79
CA SER A 251 12.94 7.30 -3.42
C SER A 251 13.82 6.32 -2.66
N THR A 252 14.59 6.86 -1.71
CA THR A 252 15.37 6.08 -0.74
C THR A 252 15.26 6.70 0.65
N CYS A 253 15.47 5.88 1.68
CA CYS A 253 15.76 6.35 3.04
C CYS A 253 17.28 6.40 3.30
N SER A 254 18.05 6.79 2.28
CA SER A 254 19.50 6.94 2.31
C SER A 254 19.89 8.40 2.10
N ILE A 255 20.93 8.85 2.82
CA ILE A 255 21.57 10.15 2.60
C ILE A 255 22.76 10.06 1.64
N ASP A 256 23.20 8.84 1.28
CA ASP A 256 24.37 8.56 0.46
C ASP A 256 24.17 8.97 -1.02
N PRO A 257 25.00 9.89 -1.56
CA PRO A 257 24.91 10.30 -2.97
C PRO A 257 25.12 9.17 -3.98
N GLN A 258 25.80 8.08 -3.60
CA GLN A 258 25.97 6.92 -4.48
C GLN A 258 24.65 6.22 -4.81
N GLU A 259 23.71 6.25 -3.87
CA GLU A 259 22.36 5.70 -4.04
C GLU A 259 21.39 6.76 -4.59
N ASN A 260 21.73 8.05 -4.49
CA ASN A 260 20.81 9.13 -4.81
C ASN A 260 21.21 9.80 -6.14
N GLU A 261 22.03 10.83 -6.11
CA GLU A 261 22.42 11.61 -7.30
C GLU A 261 23.03 10.73 -8.37
N ASN A 262 23.96 9.83 -8.01
CA ASN A 262 24.60 8.97 -8.99
C ASN A 262 23.59 8.07 -9.74
N VAL A 263 22.56 7.58 -9.06
CA VAL A 263 21.48 6.80 -9.69
C VAL A 263 20.62 7.68 -10.60
N VAL A 264 20.29 8.89 -10.16
CA VAL A 264 19.51 9.86 -10.95
C VAL A 264 20.26 10.28 -12.21
N GLU A 265 21.53 10.65 -12.11
CA GLU A 265 22.33 11.06 -13.26
C GLU A 265 22.52 9.90 -14.24
N SER A 266 22.83 8.70 -13.73
CA SER A 266 23.00 7.49 -14.54
C SER A 266 21.73 7.11 -15.30
N ILE A 267 20.54 7.29 -14.71
CA ILE A 267 19.28 6.96 -15.42
C ILE A 267 18.94 7.98 -16.50
N LEU A 268 19.23 9.27 -16.26
CA LEU A 268 19.01 10.33 -17.24
C LEU A 268 19.96 10.17 -18.44
N GLU A 269 21.22 9.81 -18.20
CA GLU A 269 22.17 9.47 -19.27
C GLU A 269 21.69 8.26 -20.08
N ARG A 270 21.23 7.21 -19.39
CA ARG A 270 20.75 5.98 -20.04
C ARG A 270 19.48 6.21 -20.86
N PHE A 271 18.58 7.07 -20.39
CA PHE A 271 17.29 7.32 -21.01
C PHE A 271 17.11 8.83 -21.29
N PRO A 272 17.57 9.31 -22.45
CA PRO A 272 17.45 10.73 -22.84
C PRO A 272 16.01 11.24 -22.96
N TRP A 273 15.03 10.33 -23.01
CA TRP A 273 13.60 10.63 -23.03
C TRP A 273 12.96 10.70 -21.63
N LEU A 274 13.76 10.58 -20.59
CA LEU A 274 13.34 10.77 -19.21
C LEU A 274 13.85 12.15 -18.76
N SER A 275 13.02 12.90 -18.04
CA SER A 275 13.40 14.22 -17.53
C SER A 275 12.99 14.38 -16.08
N LEU A 276 13.79 15.09 -15.30
CA LEU A 276 13.43 15.45 -13.93
C LEU A 276 12.29 16.46 -13.92
N VAL A 277 11.38 16.29 -12.98
CA VAL A 277 10.28 17.20 -12.71
C VAL A 277 10.60 17.96 -11.42
N GLU A 278 10.72 19.27 -11.54
CA GLU A 278 10.77 20.15 -10.38
C GLU A 278 9.36 20.31 -9.80
N ILE A 279 9.24 20.21 -8.47
CA ILE A 279 8.00 20.48 -7.76
C ILE A 279 8.21 21.59 -6.75
N ASP A 280 7.17 22.39 -6.54
CA ASP A 280 7.18 23.37 -5.46
C ASP A 280 6.98 22.67 -4.11
N SER A 281 8.09 22.42 -3.41
CA SER A 281 8.09 21.82 -2.08
C SER A 281 7.20 22.58 -1.08
N LYS A 282 7.01 23.90 -1.22
CA LYS A 282 6.17 24.67 -0.29
C LYS A 282 4.69 24.34 -0.46
N SER A 283 4.26 24.04 -1.69
CA SER A 283 2.90 23.61 -1.98
C SER A 283 2.69 22.12 -1.71
N THR A 284 3.69 21.29 -2.03
CA THR A 284 3.58 19.83 -1.93
C THR A 284 3.77 19.33 -0.49
N PHE A 285 4.67 19.99 0.26
CA PHE A 285 5.06 19.67 1.63
C PHE A 285 5.12 20.94 2.49
N PRO A 286 3.98 21.64 2.71
CA PRO A 286 3.96 22.92 3.40
C PRO A 286 4.61 22.84 4.79
N GLY A 287 5.63 23.67 5.03
CA GLY A 287 6.34 23.71 6.32
C GLY A 287 7.43 22.65 6.50
N LEU A 288 7.56 21.68 5.58
CA LEU A 288 8.69 20.74 5.59
C LEU A 288 9.96 21.43 5.08
N LYS A 289 11.07 21.28 5.82
CA LYS A 289 12.37 21.75 5.36
C LYS A 289 12.99 20.75 4.41
N THR A 290 13.28 21.18 3.19
CA THR A 290 13.91 20.36 2.16
C THR A 290 15.13 21.05 1.60
N ARG A 291 16.12 20.27 1.13
CA ARG A 291 17.27 20.75 0.36
C ARG A 291 17.21 20.18 -1.07
N PRO A 292 17.78 20.86 -2.08
CA PRO A 292 17.89 20.32 -3.43
C PRO A 292 18.89 19.14 -3.48
N GLY A 293 18.96 18.45 -4.61
CA GLY A 293 20.06 17.52 -4.89
C GLY A 293 21.42 18.22 -4.95
N MET A 294 22.49 17.43 -4.87
CA MET A 294 23.85 17.94 -4.63
C MET A 294 24.62 18.34 -5.89
N THR A 295 24.06 18.15 -7.08
CA THR A 295 24.67 18.52 -8.37
C THR A 295 23.76 19.44 -9.16
N GLU A 296 24.29 20.12 -10.17
CA GLU A 296 23.46 20.98 -11.04
C GLU A 296 22.32 20.20 -11.70
N LEU A 297 22.60 18.98 -12.17
CA LEU A 297 21.60 18.12 -12.82
C LEU A 297 20.54 17.62 -11.83
N THR A 298 20.90 17.43 -10.57
CA THR A 298 20.00 16.89 -9.53
C THR A 298 19.35 17.96 -8.67
N HIS A 299 19.55 19.24 -8.98
CA HIS A 299 18.90 20.35 -8.27
C HIS A 299 17.37 20.18 -8.09
N PRO A 300 16.61 19.64 -9.08
CA PRO A 300 15.17 19.38 -8.92
C PRO A 300 14.82 18.27 -7.90
N CYS A 301 15.78 17.46 -7.47
CA CYS A 301 15.56 16.41 -6.48
C CYS A 301 15.40 16.99 -5.07
N ILE A 302 14.77 16.22 -4.19
CA ILE A 302 14.46 16.64 -2.81
C ILE A 302 15.24 15.77 -1.84
N ARG A 303 16.02 16.43 -0.98
CA ARG A 303 16.67 15.86 0.19
C ARG A 303 15.97 16.33 1.46
N VAL A 304 15.75 15.38 2.36
CA VAL A 304 15.24 15.61 3.71
C VAL A 304 16.28 15.08 4.68
N TRP A 305 16.69 15.92 5.61
CA TRP A 305 17.64 15.57 6.66
C TRP A 305 16.92 15.39 8.00
N ASN A 306 17.47 14.49 8.82
CA ASN A 306 16.88 14.10 10.11
C ASN A 306 16.75 15.28 11.08
N ASP A 307 17.80 16.11 11.17
CA ASP A 307 17.93 17.25 12.07
C ASP A 307 17.00 18.42 11.72
N GLU A 308 16.58 18.51 10.46
CA GLU A 308 15.78 19.63 9.99
C GLU A 308 14.28 19.43 10.24
N ASN A 309 13.83 18.18 10.40
CA ASN A 309 12.41 17.80 10.40
C ASN A 309 12.01 16.79 11.50
N ASP A 310 12.90 16.49 12.46
CA ASP A 310 12.69 15.46 13.48
C ASP A 310 12.20 14.10 12.89
N GLY A 311 12.82 13.70 11.77
CA GLY A 311 12.45 12.54 10.97
C GLY A 311 13.63 11.63 10.63
N SER A 312 13.40 10.61 9.81
CA SER A 312 14.50 9.96 9.08
C SER A 312 14.90 10.77 7.85
N GLY A 313 16.15 10.58 7.43
CA GLY A 313 16.68 11.13 6.20
C GLY A 313 16.08 10.44 5.00
N PHE A 314 15.83 11.21 3.95
CA PHE A 314 15.08 10.74 2.78
C PHE A 314 15.50 11.46 1.50
N PHE A 315 15.37 10.78 0.37
CA PHE A 315 15.64 11.34 -0.96
C PHE A 315 14.49 11.02 -1.92
N ILE A 316 14.12 12.00 -2.75
CA ILE A 316 13.06 11.87 -3.76
C ILE A 316 13.54 12.50 -5.06
N ALA A 317 13.43 11.75 -6.16
CA ALA A 317 13.56 12.25 -7.52
C ALA A 317 12.29 11.91 -8.30
N ILE A 318 11.77 12.89 -9.04
CA ILE A 318 10.54 12.76 -9.81
C ILE A 318 10.91 12.85 -11.27
N PHE A 319 10.46 11.89 -12.05
CA PHE A 319 10.73 11.80 -13.48
C PHE A 319 9.44 11.85 -14.27
N THR A 320 9.50 12.34 -15.51
CA THR A 320 8.46 12.16 -16.52
C THR A 320 9.06 11.62 -17.81
N GLN A 321 8.30 10.79 -18.52
CA GLN A 321 8.66 10.35 -19.86
C GLN A 321 8.21 11.42 -20.88
N THR A 322 9.14 11.92 -21.68
CA THR A 322 8.96 13.06 -22.58
C THR A 322 8.93 12.69 -24.06
N GLU A 323 8.89 11.40 -24.41
CA GLU A 323 8.84 11.01 -25.82
C GLU A 323 7.62 11.58 -26.53
N PRO A 324 7.82 12.40 -27.59
CA PRO A 324 6.71 12.89 -28.40
C PRO A 324 6.10 11.75 -29.22
N ASP A 325 4.89 11.97 -29.71
CA ASP A 325 4.21 11.14 -30.72
C ASP A 325 3.91 9.69 -30.31
N HIS A 326 3.93 9.41 -29.01
CA HIS A 326 3.57 8.10 -28.49
C HIS A 326 2.60 8.17 -27.32
N LEU A 327 1.70 7.19 -27.25
CA LEU A 327 0.68 7.10 -26.19
C LEU A 327 0.96 5.98 -25.17
N SER A 328 1.70 4.94 -25.57
CA SER A 328 1.92 3.72 -24.78
C SER A 328 3.35 3.64 -24.24
N ALA A 329 3.65 2.88 -23.20
CA ALA A 329 5.01 2.76 -22.65
C ALA A 329 5.94 1.97 -23.59
N ARG A 330 7.25 2.21 -23.56
CA ARG A 330 8.21 1.44 -24.40
C ARG A 330 8.14 -0.07 -24.18
N ALA A 331 7.81 -0.50 -22.95
CA ALA A 331 7.65 -1.91 -22.62
C ALA A 331 6.37 -2.54 -23.18
N THR A 332 5.39 -1.77 -23.66
CA THR A 332 4.12 -2.32 -24.16
C THR A 332 4.07 -2.38 -25.68
N ARG A 333 4.90 -1.58 -26.37
CA ARG A 333 4.97 -1.50 -27.83
C ARG A 333 5.89 -2.57 -28.44
N SER A 334 5.75 -2.75 -29.76
CA SER A 334 6.69 -3.51 -30.58
C SER A 334 8.10 -2.94 -30.47
N HIS A 335 9.09 -3.82 -30.48
CA HIS A 335 10.48 -3.39 -30.55
C HIS A 335 10.74 -2.81 -31.95
N PRO A 336 11.58 -1.78 -32.15
CA PRO A 336 11.84 -1.17 -33.46
C PRO A 336 12.18 -2.18 -34.58
N ARG A 337 13.00 -3.19 -34.26
CA ARG A 337 13.35 -4.29 -35.19
C ARG A 337 12.17 -5.14 -35.67
N ASP A 338 11.04 -5.06 -34.99
CA ASP A 338 9.83 -5.87 -35.19
C ASP A 338 8.64 -5.00 -35.63
N GLU A 339 8.84 -3.71 -35.88
CA GLU A 339 7.82 -2.83 -36.45
C GLU A 339 7.36 -3.34 -37.82
N GLY A 340 6.04 -3.32 -38.05
CA GLY A 340 5.41 -3.87 -39.25
C GLY A 340 5.33 -5.40 -39.31
N LYS A 341 5.83 -6.13 -38.30
CA LYS A 341 5.68 -7.59 -38.21
C LYS A 341 4.52 -7.97 -37.29
N GLU A 342 3.66 -8.84 -37.79
CA GLU A 342 2.59 -9.43 -36.97
C GLU A 342 3.17 -10.21 -35.78
N PRO A 343 2.69 -9.96 -34.55
CA PRO A 343 3.09 -10.70 -33.37
C PRO A 343 2.73 -12.18 -33.47
N ILE A 344 3.59 -13.05 -32.93
CA ILE A 344 3.34 -14.49 -32.86
C ILE A 344 2.44 -14.79 -31.66
N PRO A 345 1.20 -15.31 -31.84
CA PRO A 345 0.34 -15.66 -30.72
C PRO A 345 0.97 -16.74 -29.84
N ILE A 346 0.82 -16.62 -28.53
CA ILE A 346 1.28 -17.64 -27.58
C ILE A 346 0.14 -18.07 -26.66
N GLU A 347 0.04 -19.37 -26.44
CA GLU A 347 -0.96 -19.94 -25.56
C GLU A 347 -0.52 -19.82 -24.08
N PRO A 348 -1.32 -19.22 -23.20
CA PRO A 348 -1.02 -19.13 -21.78
C PRO A 348 -1.02 -20.52 -21.14
N LYS A 349 -0.15 -20.76 -20.17
CA LYS A 349 -0.20 -22.03 -19.42
C LYS A 349 -1.46 -22.07 -18.56
N PRO A 350 -2.10 -23.24 -18.40
CA PRO A 350 -3.24 -23.40 -17.51
C PRO A 350 -2.97 -22.94 -16.07
N LEU A 351 -3.98 -22.37 -15.42
CA LEU A 351 -3.93 -21.96 -14.02
C LEU A 351 -3.88 -23.18 -13.08
N ARG A 352 -3.06 -23.10 -12.04
CA ARG A 352 -2.98 -24.12 -10.98
C ARG A 352 -4.19 -24.03 -10.06
N SER A 353 -4.40 -25.04 -9.21
CA SER A 353 -5.52 -25.09 -8.26
C SER A 353 -5.59 -23.89 -7.31
N ASN A 354 -4.44 -23.36 -6.90
CA ASN A 354 -4.33 -22.26 -5.92
C ASN A 354 -4.16 -20.87 -6.56
N ASP A 355 -4.19 -20.79 -7.89
CA ASP A 355 -4.15 -19.50 -8.61
C ASP A 355 -5.53 -18.83 -8.56
N LEU A 356 -5.56 -17.52 -8.76
CA LEU A 356 -6.78 -16.74 -8.85
C LEU A 356 -7.44 -16.99 -10.23
N LYS A 357 -8.73 -17.33 -10.26
CA LYS A 357 -9.44 -17.74 -11.49
C LYS A 357 -10.70 -16.92 -11.71
N MET A 358 -11.25 -17.00 -12.92
CA MET A 358 -12.63 -16.56 -13.17
C MET A 358 -13.61 -17.35 -12.31
N PRO A 359 -14.71 -16.72 -11.87
CA PRO A 359 -15.80 -17.39 -11.17
C PRO A 359 -16.45 -18.43 -12.06
N ASP A 360 -17.01 -19.48 -11.45
CA ASP A 360 -18.01 -20.31 -12.12
C ASP A 360 -19.42 -19.74 -11.92
N GLN A 361 -20.44 -20.39 -12.49
CA GLN A 361 -21.83 -19.92 -12.35
C GLN A 361 -22.27 -19.84 -10.89
N LYS A 362 -21.86 -20.78 -10.02
CA LYS A 362 -22.24 -20.78 -8.61
C LYS A 362 -21.62 -19.62 -7.85
N ASP A 363 -20.40 -19.23 -8.22
CA ASP A 363 -19.77 -18.04 -7.67
C ASP A 363 -20.54 -16.78 -8.10
N LEU A 364 -20.95 -16.69 -9.38
CA LEU A 364 -21.72 -15.55 -9.90
C LEU A 364 -23.10 -15.42 -9.24
N ASP A 365 -23.79 -16.54 -9.00
CA ASP A 365 -25.09 -16.59 -8.33
C ASP A 365 -25.06 -15.98 -6.92
N LEU A 366 -23.87 -15.82 -6.30
CA LEU A 366 -23.73 -15.15 -5.01
C LEU A 366 -24.11 -13.67 -5.06
N LEU A 367 -23.93 -13.00 -6.21
CA LEU A 367 -24.34 -11.59 -6.36
C LEU A 367 -25.86 -11.48 -6.21
N ASP A 368 -26.60 -12.34 -6.91
CA ASP A 368 -28.05 -12.40 -6.83
C ASP A 368 -28.53 -12.86 -5.45
N GLU A 369 -27.90 -13.90 -4.89
CA GLU A 369 -28.21 -14.43 -3.55
C GLU A 369 -28.11 -13.33 -2.49
N TRP A 370 -27.06 -12.52 -2.52
CA TRP A 370 -26.83 -11.43 -1.55
C TRP A 370 -27.46 -10.10 -1.98
N GLY A 371 -28.15 -10.04 -3.12
CA GLY A 371 -28.78 -8.82 -3.63
C GLY A 371 -27.76 -7.71 -3.86
N VAL A 372 -26.59 -8.07 -4.37
CA VAL A 372 -25.48 -7.17 -4.67
C VAL A 372 -25.56 -6.77 -6.13
N ASP A 373 -25.74 -5.47 -6.36
CA ASP A 373 -25.55 -4.91 -7.69
C ASP A 373 -24.09 -5.15 -8.16
N SER A 374 -23.95 -5.64 -9.39
CA SER A 374 -22.66 -6.03 -9.98
C SER A 374 -21.99 -4.91 -10.77
N GLU A 375 -22.65 -3.75 -10.92
CA GLU A 375 -22.10 -2.63 -11.67
C GLU A 375 -20.71 -2.22 -11.15
N GLY A 376 -19.75 -2.14 -12.07
CA GLY A 376 -18.36 -1.78 -11.78
C GLY A 376 -17.53 -2.84 -11.05
N LEU A 377 -18.07 -4.05 -10.82
CA LEU A 377 -17.38 -5.13 -10.10
C LEU A 377 -16.89 -6.25 -11.01
N ALA A 378 -15.68 -6.71 -10.74
CA ALA A 378 -15.16 -7.98 -11.25
C ALA A 378 -15.06 -9.01 -10.13
N MET A 379 -15.37 -10.26 -10.44
CA MET A 379 -15.34 -11.36 -9.48
C MET A 379 -14.21 -12.34 -9.80
N TRP A 380 -13.65 -12.97 -8.76
CA TRP A 380 -12.59 -13.97 -8.88
C TRP A 380 -12.74 -15.09 -7.85
N ARG A 381 -12.20 -16.27 -8.17
CA ARG A 381 -12.20 -17.45 -7.29
C ARG A 381 -10.78 -17.85 -6.89
N ARG A 382 -10.55 -18.06 -5.59
CA ARG A 382 -9.31 -18.66 -5.06
C ARG A 382 -9.59 -19.57 -3.86
N GLY A 383 -9.45 -20.87 -4.07
CA GLY A 383 -9.74 -21.86 -3.02
C GLY A 383 -11.20 -21.75 -2.55
N GLN A 384 -11.41 -21.50 -1.25
CA GLN A 384 -12.74 -21.30 -0.66
C GLN A 384 -13.25 -19.85 -0.73
N HIS A 385 -12.45 -18.91 -1.22
CA HIS A 385 -12.82 -17.49 -1.20
C HIS A 385 -13.22 -16.99 -2.58
N VAL A 386 -14.30 -16.21 -2.61
CA VAL A 386 -14.69 -15.38 -3.74
C VAL A 386 -14.22 -13.97 -3.46
N HIS A 387 -13.48 -13.40 -4.40
CA HIS A 387 -12.92 -12.07 -4.33
C HIS A 387 -13.69 -11.14 -5.25
N ILE A 388 -13.78 -9.88 -4.86
CA ILE A 388 -14.31 -8.78 -5.68
C ILE A 388 -13.23 -7.74 -5.87
N SER A 389 -13.08 -7.26 -7.11
CA SER A 389 -12.30 -6.09 -7.47
C SER A 389 -13.15 -5.13 -8.30
N ASN A 390 -12.58 -4.00 -8.72
CA ASN A 390 -13.20 -3.19 -9.78
C ASN A 390 -12.96 -3.78 -11.18
N MET A 391 -13.71 -3.26 -12.15
CA MET A 391 -13.63 -3.68 -13.55
C MET A 391 -12.33 -3.31 -14.25
N GLU A 392 -11.64 -2.25 -13.84
CA GLU A 392 -10.37 -1.83 -14.44
C GLU A 392 -9.30 -2.92 -14.31
N ILE A 393 -9.31 -3.68 -13.20
CA ILE A 393 -8.44 -4.84 -13.03
C ILE A 393 -8.80 -5.94 -14.05
N PHE A 394 -10.10 -6.22 -14.23
CA PHE A 394 -10.53 -7.20 -15.23
C PHE A 394 -10.15 -6.75 -16.65
N ASP A 395 -10.48 -5.53 -17.02
CA ASP A 395 -10.28 -5.02 -18.38
C ASP A 395 -8.79 -4.94 -18.73
N TRP A 396 -7.96 -4.39 -17.83
CA TRP A 396 -6.57 -4.10 -18.15
C TRP A 396 -5.58 -5.21 -17.77
N MET A 397 -5.76 -5.86 -16.61
CA MET A 397 -4.82 -6.89 -16.15
C MET A 397 -5.19 -8.30 -16.61
N TRP A 398 -6.47 -8.58 -16.84
CA TRP A 398 -6.93 -9.91 -17.25
C TRP A 398 -7.27 -9.96 -18.74
N ASN A 399 -8.17 -9.10 -19.23
CA ASN A 399 -8.75 -9.16 -20.56
C ASN A 399 -7.87 -8.54 -21.66
N ALA A 400 -7.02 -7.56 -21.33
CA ALA A 400 -6.19 -6.91 -22.34
C ALA A 400 -5.01 -7.81 -22.80
N PRO A 401 -4.76 -7.87 -24.12
CA PRO A 401 -3.63 -8.62 -24.67
C PRO A 401 -2.31 -7.93 -24.36
N ARG A 402 -1.22 -8.71 -24.36
CA ARG A 402 0.11 -8.25 -23.92
C ARG A 402 1.21 -8.70 -24.85
N LEU A 403 1.95 -7.73 -25.40
CA LEU A 403 3.11 -8.01 -26.23
C LEU A 403 4.34 -8.33 -25.38
N THR A 404 5.09 -9.35 -25.76
CA THR A 404 6.38 -9.68 -25.16
C THR A 404 7.54 -8.96 -25.88
N GLY A 405 8.73 -8.95 -25.27
CA GLY A 405 9.93 -8.38 -25.90
C GLY A 405 10.46 -9.18 -27.10
N LYS A 406 9.85 -10.32 -27.44
CA LYS A 406 10.21 -11.19 -28.56
C LYS A 406 9.16 -11.18 -29.67
N ASN A 407 8.36 -10.12 -29.75
CA ASN A 407 7.23 -10.00 -30.68
C ASN A 407 6.25 -11.18 -30.60
N GLN A 408 6.00 -11.67 -29.38
CA GLN A 408 4.97 -12.67 -29.12
C GLN A 408 3.79 -12.00 -28.43
N LEU A 409 2.58 -12.48 -28.65
CA LEU A 409 1.35 -11.91 -28.11
C LEU A 409 0.66 -12.90 -27.18
N TYR A 410 0.66 -12.57 -25.89
CA TYR A 410 -0.27 -13.17 -24.95
C TYR A 410 -1.69 -12.65 -25.26
N PRO A 411 -2.67 -13.54 -25.48
CA PRO A 411 -4.05 -13.11 -25.63
C PRO A 411 -4.57 -12.48 -24.33
N GLY A 412 -5.76 -11.88 -24.38
CA GLY A 412 -6.51 -11.58 -23.18
C GLY A 412 -6.92 -12.86 -22.42
N GLY A 413 -7.50 -12.69 -21.23
CA GLY A 413 -8.15 -13.76 -20.47
C GLY A 413 -7.24 -14.56 -19.56
N HIS A 414 -6.12 -13.99 -19.08
CA HIS A 414 -5.22 -14.68 -18.16
C HIS A 414 -4.35 -13.73 -17.33
N TRP A 415 -3.70 -14.22 -16.28
CA TRP A 415 -2.76 -13.42 -15.47
C TRP A 415 -1.34 -13.34 -16.03
N GLN A 416 -0.90 -14.38 -16.73
CA GLN A 416 0.48 -14.48 -17.24
C GLN A 416 0.87 -13.29 -18.12
N PRO A 417 2.14 -12.89 -18.19
CA PRO A 417 3.29 -13.44 -17.47
C PRO A 417 3.36 -13.06 -15.97
N VAL A 418 2.38 -12.32 -15.45
CA VAL A 418 2.37 -11.86 -14.05
C VAL A 418 1.83 -12.93 -13.12
N LEU A 419 2.52 -13.16 -12.01
CA LEU A 419 2.07 -14.02 -10.92
C LEU A 419 1.21 -13.23 -9.93
N VAL A 420 -0.10 -13.28 -10.10
CA VAL A 420 -1.09 -12.63 -9.23
C VAL A 420 -1.37 -13.48 -8.00
N LEU A 421 -1.21 -12.89 -6.82
CA LEU A 421 -1.55 -13.48 -5.52
C LEU A 421 -2.97 -13.09 -5.08
N GLN A 422 -3.39 -11.85 -5.37
CA GLN A 422 -4.71 -11.35 -5.01
C GLN A 422 -5.10 -10.22 -5.97
N ALA A 423 -6.37 -10.17 -6.36
CA ALA A 423 -7.00 -9.00 -6.96
C ALA A 423 -8.20 -8.60 -6.09
N GLY A 424 -8.29 -7.32 -5.74
CA GLY A 424 -9.32 -6.78 -4.86
C GLY A 424 -9.35 -7.44 -3.48
N GLN A 425 -10.54 -7.65 -2.93
CA GLN A 425 -10.78 -8.15 -1.57
C GLN A 425 -11.50 -9.49 -1.56
N PRO A 426 -11.15 -10.44 -0.66
CA PRO A 426 -12.02 -11.58 -0.41
C PRO A 426 -13.32 -11.07 0.25
N VAL A 427 -14.47 -11.41 -0.33
CA VAL A 427 -15.79 -10.96 0.14
C VAL A 427 -16.58 -12.12 0.73
N TRP A 428 -16.64 -13.25 0.03
CA TRP A 428 -17.31 -14.45 0.53
C TRP A 428 -16.33 -15.59 0.80
N LYS A 429 -16.67 -16.38 1.82
CA LYS A 429 -16.12 -17.71 2.01
C LYS A 429 -17.21 -18.73 1.75
N VAL A 430 -16.96 -19.61 0.78
CA VAL A 430 -17.89 -20.65 0.32
C VAL A 430 -17.44 -22.01 0.86
N ARG A 431 -18.37 -22.76 1.44
CA ARG A 431 -18.18 -24.13 1.94
C ARG A 431 -19.43 -24.96 1.65
N ASN A 432 -19.27 -25.98 0.81
CA ASN A 432 -20.39 -26.79 0.31
C ASN A 432 -21.43 -25.88 -0.36
N GLU A 433 -22.69 -25.94 0.09
CA GLU A 433 -23.79 -25.12 -0.42
C GLU A 433 -23.97 -23.80 0.35
N HIS A 434 -23.17 -23.57 1.40
CA HIS A 434 -23.28 -22.37 2.21
C HIS A 434 -22.15 -21.40 1.94
N ASN A 435 -22.43 -20.13 2.19
CA ASN A 435 -21.47 -19.05 2.07
C ASN A 435 -21.68 -18.03 3.20
N ARG A 436 -20.69 -17.16 3.41
CA ARG A 436 -20.78 -16.03 4.34
C ARG A 436 -19.84 -14.92 3.94
N LEU A 437 -20.19 -13.69 4.31
CA LEU A 437 -19.28 -12.56 4.25
C LEU A 437 -18.08 -12.73 5.17
N VAL A 438 -16.94 -12.18 4.76
CA VAL A 438 -15.72 -12.08 5.59
C VAL A 438 -15.40 -10.62 5.89
N SER A 439 -14.83 -10.35 7.07
CA SER A 439 -14.54 -8.97 7.52
C SER A 439 -13.76 -8.13 6.51
N ALA A 440 -12.80 -8.72 5.81
CA ALA A 440 -11.95 -8.01 4.84
C ALA A 440 -12.74 -7.36 3.70
N GLY A 441 -13.83 -8.00 3.24
CA GLY A 441 -14.66 -7.50 2.16
C GLY A 441 -15.77 -6.55 2.60
N LEU A 442 -16.09 -6.48 3.90
CA LEU A 442 -17.21 -5.66 4.39
C LEU A 442 -17.04 -4.19 4.05
N HIS A 443 -15.81 -3.66 4.13
CA HIS A 443 -15.58 -2.25 3.88
C HIS A 443 -16.07 -1.80 2.50
N GLY A 444 -15.76 -2.56 1.45
CA GLY A 444 -16.15 -2.23 0.08
C GLY A 444 -17.53 -2.73 -0.32
N MET A 445 -18.12 -3.70 0.42
CA MET A 445 -19.30 -4.42 -0.05
C MET A 445 -20.53 -4.34 0.85
N ALA A 446 -20.39 -4.03 2.15
CA ALA A 446 -21.50 -4.18 3.10
C ALA A 446 -22.72 -3.33 2.73
N HIS A 447 -22.53 -2.12 2.22
CA HIS A 447 -23.61 -1.23 1.80
C HIS A 447 -24.31 -1.67 0.51
N ARG A 448 -23.66 -2.51 -0.30
CA ARG A 448 -24.23 -3.07 -1.53
C ARG A 448 -25.05 -4.33 -1.29
N VAL A 449 -25.02 -4.89 -0.07
CA VAL A 449 -25.75 -6.12 0.27
C VAL A 449 -27.20 -5.79 0.58
N GLY A 450 -28.10 -6.27 -0.28
CA GLY A 450 -29.55 -6.12 -0.11
C GLY A 450 -30.23 -7.29 0.60
N ASN A 451 -29.78 -8.53 0.36
CA ASN A 451 -30.41 -9.75 0.88
C ASN A 451 -29.68 -10.30 2.10
N HIS A 452 -30.35 -11.20 2.84
CA HIS A 452 -29.83 -11.82 4.08
C HIS A 452 -29.36 -10.81 5.13
N ARG A 453 -29.85 -9.58 5.02
CA ARG A 453 -29.61 -8.47 5.94
C ARG A 453 -30.72 -8.42 6.98
N ILE A 454 -30.35 -8.35 8.25
CA ILE A 454 -31.29 -8.39 9.37
C ILE A 454 -30.94 -7.26 10.34
N GLU A 455 -31.88 -6.34 10.54
CA GLU A 455 -31.75 -5.34 11.61
C GLU A 455 -31.99 -6.01 12.96
N ILE A 456 -31.13 -5.75 13.94
CA ILE A 456 -31.22 -6.30 15.29
C ILE A 456 -31.30 -5.18 16.33
N ASP A 457 -31.95 -5.47 17.45
CA ASP A 457 -31.96 -4.55 18.59
C ASP A 457 -30.60 -4.48 19.30
N GLY A 458 -30.47 -3.49 20.19
CA GLY A 458 -29.25 -3.25 20.94
C GLY A 458 -28.92 -4.34 21.96
N GLU A 459 -29.93 -5.02 22.51
CA GLU A 459 -29.74 -6.10 23.50
C GLU A 459 -29.06 -7.31 22.84
N LEU A 460 -29.58 -7.75 21.70
CA LEU A 460 -28.98 -8.82 20.92
C LEU A 460 -27.61 -8.42 20.37
N ALA A 461 -27.45 -7.19 19.88
CA ALA A 461 -26.15 -6.71 19.42
C ALA A 461 -25.10 -6.72 20.54
N GLN A 462 -25.45 -6.25 21.74
CA GLN A 462 -24.57 -6.25 22.91
C GLN A 462 -24.21 -7.67 23.35
N SER A 463 -25.18 -8.58 23.43
CA SER A 463 -24.98 -10.00 23.76
C SER A 463 -24.02 -10.69 22.78
N LEU A 464 -24.27 -10.54 21.47
CA LEU A 464 -23.40 -11.10 20.42
C LEU A 464 -21.99 -10.49 20.45
N LEU A 465 -21.90 -9.18 20.63
CA LEU A 465 -20.62 -8.49 20.74
C LEU A 465 -19.87 -8.97 21.98
N ALA A 466 -20.54 -9.25 23.11
CA ALA A 466 -19.96 -9.82 24.33
C ALA A 466 -19.40 -11.23 24.14
N GLY A 467 -19.81 -11.93 23.07
CA GLY A 467 -19.34 -13.26 22.71
C GLY A 467 -20.37 -14.37 22.98
N GLU A 468 -21.61 -14.01 23.32
CA GLU A 468 -22.69 -14.96 23.46
C GLU A 468 -23.14 -15.49 22.09
N GLU A 469 -23.65 -16.72 22.09
CA GLU A 469 -24.13 -17.41 20.89
C GLU A 469 -25.55 -17.94 21.15
N PRO A 470 -26.58 -17.08 21.12
CA PRO A 470 -27.93 -17.47 21.46
C PRO A 470 -28.43 -18.60 20.55
N GLY A 471 -29.17 -19.53 21.15
CA GLY A 471 -29.80 -20.62 20.42
C GLY A 471 -30.85 -20.06 19.48
N ARG A 472 -30.97 -20.62 18.27
CA ARG A 472 -31.95 -20.10 17.29
C ARG A 472 -33.36 -20.07 17.85
N SER A 473 -33.75 -21.05 18.66
CA SER A 473 -35.08 -21.11 19.32
C SER A 473 -35.35 -19.99 20.34
N THR A 474 -34.32 -19.28 20.82
CA THR A 474 -34.46 -18.17 21.77
C THR A 474 -34.51 -16.81 21.07
N LEU A 475 -34.27 -16.78 19.76
CA LEU A 475 -34.33 -15.57 18.94
C LEU A 475 -35.76 -15.30 18.46
N GLY A 476 -35.99 -14.07 17.98
CA GLY A 476 -37.25 -13.65 17.40
C GLY A 476 -37.71 -14.52 16.22
N SER A 477 -39.00 -14.43 15.91
CA SER A 477 -39.66 -15.26 14.88
C SER A 477 -39.02 -15.11 13.49
N GLU A 478 -38.44 -13.96 13.20
CA GLU A 478 -37.72 -13.63 11.98
C GLU A 478 -36.52 -14.56 11.75
N PHE A 479 -35.83 -15.00 12.82
CA PHE A 479 -34.71 -15.95 12.72
C PHE A 479 -35.16 -17.39 12.48
N GLN A 480 -36.42 -17.73 12.75
CA GLN A 480 -36.91 -19.11 12.59
C GLN A 480 -37.07 -19.52 11.13
N GLN A 481 -37.30 -18.56 10.23
CA GLN A 481 -37.54 -18.83 8.81
C GLN A 481 -36.29 -18.69 7.93
N ILE A 482 -35.15 -18.28 8.51
CA ILE A 482 -33.92 -18.00 7.75
C ILE A 482 -33.22 -19.30 7.39
N ARG A 483 -32.67 -19.38 6.17
CA ARG A 483 -31.83 -20.52 5.80
C ARG A 483 -30.58 -20.59 6.69
N ASP A 484 -30.08 -21.80 6.90
CA ASP A 484 -28.77 -21.97 7.53
C ASP A 484 -27.68 -21.34 6.65
N GLY A 485 -26.74 -20.63 7.26
CA GLY A 485 -25.61 -20.02 6.58
C GLY A 485 -25.26 -18.62 7.06
N GLY A 486 -24.56 -17.87 6.20
CA GLY A 486 -24.20 -16.49 6.47
C GLY A 486 -25.40 -15.54 6.46
N VAL A 487 -25.38 -14.59 7.39
CA VAL A 487 -26.28 -13.42 7.42
C VAL A 487 -25.45 -12.17 7.73
N LEU A 488 -25.98 -11.01 7.35
CA LEU A 488 -25.42 -9.71 7.70
C LEU A 488 -26.34 -9.03 8.71
N LEU A 489 -25.96 -9.04 9.98
CA LEU A 489 -26.72 -8.32 11.00
C LEU A 489 -26.37 -6.83 10.92
N VAL A 490 -27.33 -5.97 11.21
CA VAL A 490 -27.14 -4.52 11.25
C VAL A 490 -27.74 -3.96 12.53
N HIS A 491 -26.97 -3.07 13.16
CA HIS A 491 -27.40 -2.33 14.34
C HIS A 491 -26.75 -0.95 14.33
N ASP A 492 -27.55 0.12 14.42
CA ASP A 492 -27.09 1.52 14.38
C ASP A 492 -26.12 1.81 13.23
N GLY A 493 -26.40 1.24 12.04
CA GLY A 493 -25.57 1.39 10.84
C GLY A 493 -24.24 0.62 10.88
N HIS A 494 -24.00 -0.23 11.87
CA HIS A 494 -22.85 -1.12 11.94
C HIS A 494 -23.19 -2.51 11.40
N PHE A 495 -22.30 -3.06 10.59
CA PHE A 495 -22.44 -4.37 9.97
C PHE A 495 -21.73 -5.45 10.78
N LEU A 496 -22.46 -6.50 11.14
CA LEU A 496 -21.94 -7.65 11.86
C LEU A 496 -22.18 -8.92 11.04
N PRO A 497 -21.20 -9.39 10.21
CA PRO A 497 -21.30 -10.69 9.58
C PRO A 497 -21.46 -11.77 10.65
N ALA A 498 -22.45 -12.63 10.46
CA ALA A 498 -22.76 -13.71 11.38
C ALA A 498 -23.07 -15.00 10.62
N TRP A 499 -23.17 -16.08 11.39
CA TRP A 499 -23.64 -17.38 10.93
C TRP A 499 -24.86 -17.78 11.75
N ILE A 500 -25.94 -18.17 11.07
CA ILE A 500 -27.13 -18.72 11.70
C ILE A 500 -27.29 -20.20 11.31
N ALA A 501 -27.43 -21.05 12.33
CA ALA A 501 -27.85 -22.45 12.20
C ALA A 501 -28.59 -22.83 13.49
N GLY A 502 -28.09 -23.81 14.26
CA GLY A 502 -28.62 -24.08 15.61
C GLY A 502 -28.38 -22.93 16.61
N ARG A 503 -27.40 -22.07 16.34
CA ARG A 503 -27.08 -20.85 17.11
C ARG A 503 -26.75 -19.70 16.16
N LEU A 504 -26.79 -18.48 16.68
CA LEU A 504 -26.31 -17.28 16.00
C LEU A 504 -24.92 -16.91 16.54
N SER A 505 -23.92 -16.84 15.66
CA SER A 505 -22.53 -16.55 16.03
C SER A 505 -21.91 -15.47 15.15
N LEU A 506 -21.22 -14.49 15.74
CA LEU A 506 -20.49 -13.47 14.97
C LEU A 506 -19.26 -14.06 14.26
N MET A 507 -19.11 -13.72 12.99
CA MET A 507 -18.09 -14.23 12.07
C MET A 507 -16.97 -13.22 11.79
N MET A 508 -16.62 -12.45 12.81
CA MET A 508 -15.59 -11.40 12.78
C MET A 508 -14.54 -11.59 13.88
N ASN A 509 -13.36 -10.98 13.69
CA ASN A 509 -12.27 -11.08 14.66
C ASN A 509 -12.50 -10.14 15.87
N ASP A 510 -11.71 -10.31 16.93
CA ASP A 510 -11.87 -9.51 18.16
C ASP A 510 -11.63 -8.02 17.95
N SER A 511 -10.76 -7.62 17.01
CA SER A 511 -10.51 -6.20 16.75
C SER A 511 -11.74 -5.54 16.11
N ASP A 512 -12.40 -6.22 15.18
CA ASP A 512 -13.66 -5.75 14.58
C ASP A 512 -14.76 -5.63 15.65
N LYS A 513 -14.91 -6.65 16.52
CA LYS A 513 -15.89 -6.61 17.64
C LYS A 513 -15.63 -5.44 18.57
N GLN A 514 -14.38 -5.26 19.01
CA GLN A 514 -14.01 -4.19 19.93
C GLN A 514 -14.21 -2.80 19.32
N MET A 515 -13.97 -2.66 18.02
CA MET A 515 -14.25 -1.42 17.30
C MET A 515 -15.73 -1.06 17.33
N ILE A 516 -16.62 -2.03 17.07
CA ILE A 516 -18.06 -1.80 17.11
C ILE A 516 -18.53 -1.50 18.54
N ARG A 517 -18.05 -2.25 19.54
CA ARG A 517 -18.34 -1.96 20.97
C ARG A 517 -17.95 -0.52 21.33
N TRP A 518 -16.78 -0.07 20.89
CA TRP A 518 -16.31 1.29 21.18
C TRP A 518 -17.23 2.37 20.59
N LYS A 519 -17.74 2.15 19.38
CA LYS A 519 -18.67 3.09 18.75
C LYS A 519 -20.06 3.10 19.38
N LEU A 520 -20.51 1.95 19.87
CA LEU A 520 -21.77 1.79 20.59
C LEU A 520 -21.67 2.15 22.08
N ASN A 521 -20.48 2.55 22.56
CA ASN A 521 -20.19 2.82 23.97
C ASN A 521 -20.49 1.63 24.91
N LEU A 522 -20.12 0.42 24.48
CA LEU A 522 -20.30 -0.86 25.20
C LEU A 522 -19.04 -1.37 25.90
#